data_AF-A0A495X5V9-F1
#
_entry.id   AF-A0A495X5V9-F1
#
_cell.length_a   1.000
_cell.length_b   1.000
_cell.length_c   1.000
_cell.angle_alpha   90.00
_cell.angle_beta   90.00
_cell.angle_gamma   90.00
#
_symmetry.space_group_name_H-M   'P 1'
#
loop_
_entity.id
_entity.type
_entity.pdbx_description
1 polymer ?
#
loop_
_entity_poly.entity_id
_entity_poly.type
_entity_poly.pdbx_seq_one_letter_code
_entity_poly.pdbx_strand_id
1 'polypeptide(L)'
;MGSTSAKVAARERARLARGRRQEALRERENRIGRLAEVFYEHEELRRRHEVASAVPVVELLALGESVGAVASLLGVGVGRVRVLKALALESGAAVNGSEASGVHPGRLGGG
;
A
#
# COMPACT_ATOMS: atom_id res chain seq x y z
N MET A 1 -65.14 -9.17 15.27
CA MET A 1 -63.85 -9.69 15.78
C MET A 1 -62.71 -9.77 14.73
N GLY A 2 -62.89 -9.37 13.46
CA GLY A 2 -61.85 -9.49 12.41
C GLY A 2 -60.78 -8.38 12.35
N SER A 3 -60.99 -7.21 12.96
CA SER A 3 -60.09 -6.05 12.78
C SER A 3 -58.80 -6.12 13.60
N THR A 4 -58.78 -6.87 14.71
CA THR A 4 -57.59 -7.07 15.55
C THR A 4 -56.61 -8.05 14.91
N SER A 5 -57.09 -9.15 14.31
CA SER A 5 -56.24 -10.15 13.63
C SER A 5 -55.50 -9.56 12.43
N ALA A 6 -56.18 -8.75 11.61
CA ALA A 6 -55.56 -8.06 10.47
C ALA A 6 -54.47 -7.06 10.89
N LYS A 7 -54.70 -6.30 11.97
CA LYS A 7 -53.71 -5.35 12.52
C LYS A 7 -52.48 -6.06 13.08
N VAL A 8 -52.65 -7.19 13.75
CA VAL A 8 -51.54 -8.00 14.25
C VAL A 8 -50.72 -8.56 13.09
N ALA A 9 -51.36 -9.15 12.08
CA ALA A 9 -50.67 -9.67 10.89
C ALA A 9 -49.93 -8.58 10.10
N ALA A 10 -50.46 -7.36 10.04
CA ALA A 10 -49.77 -6.22 9.44
C ALA A 10 -48.54 -5.78 10.24
N ARG A 11 -48.63 -5.78 11.58
CA ARG A 11 -47.53 -5.42 12.47
C ARG A 11 -46.39 -6.44 12.40
N GLU A 12 -46.71 -7.73 12.36
CA GLU A 12 -45.71 -8.78 12.17
C GLU A 12 -45.01 -8.68 10.82
N ARG A 13 -45.77 -8.48 9.72
CA ARG A 13 -45.20 -8.26 8.40
C ARG A 13 -44.26 -7.05 8.36
N ALA A 14 -44.65 -5.94 9.00
CA ALA A 14 -43.81 -4.75 9.10
C ALA A 14 -42.56 -4.97 9.96
N ARG A 15 -42.62 -5.82 10.99
CA ARG A 15 -41.45 -6.20 11.81
C ARG A 15 -40.49 -7.07 11.00
N LEU A 16 -41.00 -8.09 10.30
CA LEU A 16 -40.19 -8.96 9.44
C LEU A 16 -39.55 -8.18 8.28
N ALA A 17 -40.28 -7.26 7.66
CA ALA A 17 -39.74 -6.41 6.60
C ALA A 17 -38.61 -5.50 7.11
N ARG A 18 -38.73 -4.97 8.34
CA ARG A 18 -37.65 -4.20 8.99
C ARG A 18 -36.44 -5.08 9.32
N GLY A 19 -36.66 -6.29 9.82
CA GLY A 19 -35.59 -7.27 10.07
C GLY A 19 -34.80 -7.59 8.81
N ARG A 20 -35.49 -7.99 7.74
CA ARG A 20 -34.85 -8.26 6.43
C ARG A 20 -34.10 -7.06 5.88
N ARG A 21 -34.63 -5.85 6.05
CA ARG A 21 -33.96 -4.62 5.62
C ARG A 21 -32.68 -4.36 6.43
N GLN A 22 -32.69 -4.60 7.74
CA GLN A 22 -31.50 -4.45 8.58
C GLN A 22 -30.44 -5.50 8.25
N GLU A 23 -30.84 -6.74 7.99
CA GLU A 23 -29.94 -7.81 7.54
C GLU A 23 -29.28 -7.46 6.20
N ALA A 24 -30.05 -7.00 5.22
CA ALA A 24 -29.52 -6.57 3.93
C ALA A 24 -28.56 -5.36 4.05
N LEU A 25 -28.83 -4.43 4.97
CA LEU A 25 -27.93 -3.31 5.24
C LEU A 25 -26.61 -3.80 5.86
N ARG A 26 -26.67 -4.69 6.86
CA ARG A 26 -25.46 -5.27 7.47
C ARG A 26 -24.63 -6.06 6.46
N GLU A 27 -25.27 -6.84 5.60
CA GLU A 27 -24.56 -7.56 4.55
C GLU A 27 -23.86 -6.60 3.57
N ARG A 28 -24.53 -5.50 3.22
CA ARG A 28 -23.95 -4.45 2.38
C ARG A 28 -22.78 -3.75 3.07
N GLU A 29 -22.91 -3.40 4.36
CA GLU A 29 -21.84 -2.81 5.17
C GLU A 29 -20.64 -3.75 5.23
N ASN A 30 -20.86 -5.04 5.52
CA ASN A 30 -19.80 -6.04 5.54
C ASN A 30 -19.11 -6.16 4.17
N ARG A 31 -19.87 -6.09 3.08
CA ARG A 31 -19.31 -6.11 1.73
C ARG A 31 -18.46 -4.87 1.43
N ILE A 32 -18.90 -3.70 1.87
CA ILE A 32 -18.13 -2.45 1.75
C ILE A 32 -16.85 -2.54 2.58
N GLY A 33 -16.93 -3.05 3.81
CA GLY A 33 -15.76 -3.26 4.67
C GLY A 33 -14.70 -4.15 4.00
N ARG A 34 -15.10 -5.31 3.49
CA ARG A 34 -14.18 -6.21 2.77
C ARG A 34 -13.56 -5.56 1.54
N LEU A 35 -14.32 -4.77 0.78
CA LEU A 35 -13.78 -4.05 -0.37
C LEU A 35 -12.76 -2.99 0.07
N ALA A 36 -13.04 -2.26 1.14
CA ALA A 36 -12.11 -1.25 1.68
C ALA A 36 -10.79 -1.88 2.13
N GLU A 37 -10.83 -3.05 2.77
CA GLU A 37 -9.64 -3.82 3.14
C GLU A 37 -8.81 -4.19 1.91
N VAL A 38 -9.42 -4.76 0.87
CA VAL A 38 -8.73 -5.11 -0.37
C VAL A 38 -8.11 -3.88 -1.04
N PHE A 39 -8.81 -2.74 -1.05
CA PHE A 39 -8.25 -1.50 -1.59
C PHE A 39 -7.04 -1.02 -0.78
N TYR A 40 -7.12 -1.11 0.55
CA TYR A 40 -6.01 -0.73 1.42
C TYR A 40 -4.79 -1.63 1.18
N GLU A 41 -4.97 -2.95 1.13
CA GLU A 41 -3.90 -3.90 0.82
C GLU A 41 -3.28 -3.65 -0.55
N HIS A 42 -4.11 -3.35 -1.56
CA HIS A 42 -3.63 -3.02 -2.90
C HIS A 42 -2.80 -1.74 -2.93
N GLU A 43 -3.27 -0.69 -2.24
CA GLU A 43 -2.55 0.58 -2.12
C GLU A 43 -1.22 0.41 -1.37
N GLU A 44 -1.21 -0.40 -0.31
CA GLU A 44 0.02 -0.70 0.43
C GLU A 44 1.00 -1.51 -0.43
N LEU A 45 0.52 -2.50 -1.17
CA LEU A 45 1.34 -3.26 -2.12
C LEU A 45 1.90 -2.35 -3.22
N ARG A 46 1.07 -1.46 -3.78
CA ARG A 46 1.51 -0.47 -4.77
C ARG A 46 2.63 0.40 -4.22
N ARG A 47 2.46 0.95 -3.02
CA ARG A 47 3.50 1.78 -2.37
C ARG A 47 4.79 1.00 -2.15
N ARG A 48 4.72 -0.23 -1.63
CA ARG A 48 5.90 -1.09 -1.43
C ARG A 48 6.62 -1.37 -2.75
N HIS A 49 5.88 -1.68 -3.81
CA HIS A 49 6.44 -1.89 -5.13
C HIS A 49 7.09 -0.63 -5.71
N GLU A 50 6.46 0.53 -5.55
CA GLU A 50 7.03 1.81 -5.99
C GLU A 50 8.36 2.12 -5.28
N VAL A 51 8.43 1.92 -3.96
CA VAL A 51 9.66 2.07 -3.18
C VAL A 51 10.72 1.06 -3.61
N ALA A 52 10.35 -0.21 -3.77
CA ALA A 52 11.28 -1.25 -4.23
C ALA A 52 11.84 -0.93 -5.63
N SER A 53 11.02 -0.38 -6.54
CA SER A 53 11.46 0.04 -7.86
C SER A 53 12.41 1.25 -7.85
N ALA A 54 12.44 2.00 -6.75
CA ALA A 54 13.31 3.15 -6.56
C ALA A 54 14.70 2.79 -6.00
N VAL A 55 14.85 1.62 -5.36
CA VAL A 55 16.12 1.15 -4.79
C VAL A 55 17.22 1.02 -5.87
N PRO A 56 17.01 0.32 -6.99
CA PRO A 56 18.05 0.18 -8.02
C PRO A 56 18.46 1.52 -8.63
N VAL A 57 17.53 2.48 -8.73
CA VAL A 57 17.84 3.84 -9.21
C VAL A 57 18.82 4.52 -8.27
N VAL A 58 18.60 4.45 -6.96
CA VAL A 58 19.51 5.08 -5.99
C VAL A 58 20.86 4.39 -5.95
N GLU A 59 20.90 3.06 -6.00
CA GLU A 59 22.15 2.30 -6.03
C GLU A 59 23.02 2.70 -7.24
N LEU A 60 22.44 2.72 -8.45
CA LEU A 60 23.17 3.11 -9.64
C LEU A 60 23.67 4.56 -9.58
N LEU A 61 22.84 5.48 -9.08
CA LEU A 61 23.26 6.88 -8.89
C LEU A 61 24.37 7.01 -7.85
N ALA A 62 24.36 6.19 -6.79
CA ALA A 62 25.40 6.17 -5.76
C ALA A 62 26.73 5.62 -6.27
N LEU A 63 26.69 4.72 -7.27
CA LEU A 63 27.88 4.25 -8.00
C LEU A 63 28.47 5.30 -8.95
N GLY A 64 27.86 6.49 -9.04
CA GLY A 64 28.33 7.60 -9.88
C GLY A 64 27.71 7.63 -11.27
N GLU A 65 26.74 6.77 -11.57
CA GLU A 65 26.04 6.81 -12.85
C GLU A 65 25.24 8.10 -13.02
N SER A 66 25.27 8.65 -14.24
CA SER A 66 24.44 9.80 -14.57
C SER A 66 22.96 9.40 -14.66
N VAL A 67 22.04 10.33 -14.39
CA VAL A 67 20.59 10.10 -14.54
C VAL A 67 20.23 9.57 -15.93
N GLY A 68 20.94 10.02 -16.98
CA GLY A 68 20.74 9.54 -18.35
C GLY A 68 21.21 8.09 -18.58
N ALA A 69 22.33 7.71 -17.97
CA ALA A 69 22.84 6.34 -18.01
C ALA A 69 21.89 5.38 -17.29
N VAL A 70 21.46 5.73 -16.07
CA VAL A 70 20.45 4.97 -15.31
C VAL A 70 19.14 4.82 -16.09
N ALA A 71 18.66 5.90 -16.71
CA ALA A 71 17.45 5.86 -17.55
C ALA A 71 17.59 4.85 -18.69
N SER A 72 18.75 4.84 -19.35
CA SER A 72 19.05 3.93 -20.46
C SER A 72 19.17 2.48 -19.99
N LEU A 73 19.88 2.22 -18.89
CA LEU A 73 20.06 0.89 -18.30
C LEU A 73 18.73 0.25 -17.87
N LEU A 74 17.82 1.05 -17.32
CA LEU A 74 16.52 0.59 -16.86
C LEU A 74 15.44 0.62 -17.94
N GLY A 75 15.74 1.13 -19.15
CA GLY A 75 14.76 1.28 -20.23
C GLY A 75 13.61 2.23 -19.88
N VAL A 76 13.87 3.26 -19.06
CA VAL A 76 12.85 4.22 -18.61
C VAL A 76 13.24 5.66 -18.99
N GLY A 77 12.27 6.58 -18.96
CA GLY A 77 12.54 8.00 -19.20
C GLY A 77 13.31 8.65 -18.04
N VAL A 78 14.13 9.66 -18.35
CA VAL A 78 14.86 10.48 -17.36
C VAL A 78 13.93 11.07 -16.29
N GLY A 79 12.72 11.48 -16.68
CA GLY A 79 11.69 11.94 -15.74
C GLY A 79 11.30 10.89 -14.71
N ARG A 80 11.17 9.62 -15.12
CA ARG A 80 10.86 8.50 -14.22
C ARG A 80 12.00 8.27 -13.23
N VAL A 81 13.26 8.35 -13.67
CA VAL A 81 14.42 8.24 -12.78
C VAL A 81 14.42 9.35 -11.72
N ARG A 82 14.09 10.59 -12.09
CA ARG A 82 13.98 11.70 -11.12
C ARG A 82 12.87 11.48 -10.10
N VAL A 83 11.71 10.98 -10.54
CA VAL A 83 10.59 10.65 -9.65
C VAL A 83 10.98 9.54 -8.68
N LEU A 84 11.60 8.46 -9.18
CA LEU A 84 12.06 7.35 -8.34
C LEU A 84 13.14 7.80 -7.35
N LYS A 85 14.09 8.65 -7.78
CA LYS A 85 15.08 9.25 -6.88
C LYS A 85 14.42 10.04 -5.75
N ALA A 86 13.45 10.90 -6.07
CA ALA A 86 12.71 11.67 -5.07
C ALA A 86 11.95 10.76 -4.10
N LEU A 87 11.24 9.75 -4.63
CA LEU A 87 10.52 8.77 -3.83
C LEU A 87 11.43 8.02 -2.87
N ALA A 88 12.61 7.58 -3.33
CA ALA A 88 13.58 6.89 -2.48
C ALA A 88 14.15 7.76 -1.36
N LEU A 89 14.30 9.07 -1.59
CA LEU A 89 14.71 10.03 -0.55
C LEU A 89 13.59 10.21 0.48
N GLU A 90 12.35 10.36 0.03
CA GLU A 90 11.17 10.50 0.92
C GLU A 90 10.93 9.24 1.77
N SER A 91 11.22 8.06 1.22
CA SER A 91 11.04 6.77 1.90
C SER A 91 12.26 6.32 2.71
N GLY A 92 13.36 7.09 2.73
CA GLY A 92 14.59 6.74 3.46
C GLY A 92 15.38 5.57 2.87
N ALA A 93 14.96 5.04 1.71
CA ALA A 93 15.62 3.93 1.03
C ALA A 93 17.08 4.23 0.64
N ALA A 94 17.43 5.51 0.49
CA ALA A 94 18.79 5.95 0.19
C ALA A 94 19.78 5.81 1.34
N VAL A 95 19.32 5.67 2.59
CA VAL A 95 20.19 5.71 3.78
C VAL A 95 20.67 4.30 4.19
N ASN A 96 19.92 3.25 3.84
CA ASN A 96 20.22 1.88 4.27
C ASN A 96 21.32 1.18 3.43
N GLY A 97 21.81 1.79 2.36
CA GLY A 97 22.92 1.26 1.55
C GLY A 97 24.31 1.42 2.20
N SER A 98 24.42 2.19 3.30
CA SER A 98 25.72 2.52 3.92
C SER A 98 26.03 1.76 5.22
N GLU A 99 25.09 1.01 5.80
CA GLU A 99 25.30 0.36 7.11
C GLU A 99 25.82 -1.09 7.04
N ALA A 100 26.16 -1.60 5.85
CA ALA A 100 26.72 -2.95 5.67
C ALA A 100 28.26 -3.03 5.65
N SER A 101 28.98 -1.96 6.02
CA SER A 101 30.45 -2.00 6.16
C SER A 101 30.90 -1.31 7.44
N GLY A 102 30.38 -1.79 8.56
CA GLY A 102 30.65 -1.25 9.90
C GLY A 102 31.27 -2.25 10.88
N VAL A 103 32.19 -3.13 10.45
CA VAL A 103 33.09 -3.85 11.38
C VAL A 103 34.47 -4.02 10.75
N HIS A 104 35.42 -3.16 11.16
CA HIS A 104 36.77 -3.57 11.56
C HIS A 104 37.55 -2.35 12.10
N PRO A 105 37.56 -2.10 13.42
CA PRO A 105 38.65 -1.37 14.04
C PRO A 105 39.76 -2.37 14.37
N GLY A 106 40.89 -2.28 13.67
CA GLY A 106 42.02 -3.20 13.90
C GLY A 106 43.26 -2.88 13.07
N ARG A 107 43.67 -1.61 13.03
CA ARG A 107 45.00 -1.20 12.58
C ARG A 107 45.98 -1.40 13.73
N LEU A 108 47.03 -2.20 13.54
CA LEU A 108 48.43 -2.07 14.02
C LEU A 108 49.12 -3.34 13.47
N GLY A 109 50.13 -3.36 12.60
CA GLY A 109 51.27 -2.48 12.40
C GLY A 109 52.43 -3.45 12.07
N GLY A 110 53.03 -3.34 10.89
CA GLY A 110 54.23 -4.09 10.54
C GLY A 110 55.46 -3.51 11.22
N GLY A 111 56.41 -4.38 11.55
CA GLY A 111 57.69 -4.08 12.22
C GLY A 111 58.19 -5.30 12.96
#